data_AF-A0A524Q528-F1
#
_entry.id   AF-A0A524Q528-F1
#
_cell.length_a   1.000
_cell.length_b   1.000
_cell.length_c   1.000
_cell.angle_alpha   90.00
_cell.angle_beta   90.00
_cell.angle_gamma   90.00
#
_symmetry.space_group_name_H-M   'P 1'
#
loop_
_entity.id
_entity.type
_entity.pdbx_description
1 polymer ?
#
loop_
_entity_poly.entity_id
_entity_poly.type
_entity_poly.pdbx_seq_one_letter_code
_entity_poly.pdbx_strand_id
1 'polypeptide(L)'
;MASNHVVVQTMLAMRKIITERLQSDVPDDDVTRADVVKLGLLNESKTGKNIQIGINSGDHDKPEELDGIITLRGLPKLGIHLPEREIGGGQTWMRRGTCAIECFFIRERLEEAEAFQRAYEVLGRLTQAIEETPINELPVDSFGERAISIHCYASSYFESGGPPKSYVFRGKAHWAIFTSKTTGIQYFI
;
A
#
# COMPACT_ATOMS: atom_id res chain seq x y z
N MET A 1 -22.66 4.20 6.76
CA MET A 1 -22.09 3.05 7.51
C MET A 1 -20.81 2.67 6.80
N ALA A 2 -19.64 2.90 7.40
CA ALA A 2 -18.40 2.35 6.85
C ALA A 2 -18.54 0.83 6.86
N SER A 3 -18.36 0.18 5.72
CA SER A 3 -18.42 -1.28 5.68
C SER A 3 -17.32 -1.81 6.60
N ASN A 4 -17.69 -2.70 7.53
CA ASN A 4 -16.74 -3.36 8.42
C ASN A 4 -15.86 -4.38 7.69
N HIS A 5 -15.65 -4.22 6.39
CA HIS A 5 -14.95 -5.16 5.52
C HIS A 5 -13.44 -5.08 5.78
N VAL A 6 -12.79 -6.24 5.93
CA VAL A 6 -11.36 -6.35 6.30
C VAL A 6 -10.44 -5.52 5.39
N VAL A 7 -10.73 -5.48 4.09
CA VAL A 7 -9.96 -4.66 3.11
C VAL A 7 -10.04 -3.17 3.42
N VAL A 8 -11.24 -2.66 3.73
CA VAL A 8 -11.45 -1.23 4.01
C VAL A 8 -10.77 -0.86 5.32
N GLN A 9 -10.89 -1.71 6.34
CA GLN A 9 -10.22 -1.52 7.63
C GLN A 9 -8.69 -1.52 7.47
N THR A 10 -8.16 -2.42 6.65
CA THR A 10 -6.73 -2.47 6.33
C THR A 10 -6.28 -1.18 5.67
N MET A 11 -6.98 -0.72 4.63
CA MET A 11 -6.64 0.53 3.95
C MET A 11 -6.70 1.74 4.90
N LEU A 12 -7.65 1.78 5.83
CA LEU A 12 -7.73 2.82 6.86
C LEU A 12 -6.52 2.77 7.82
N ALA A 13 -6.11 1.58 8.25
CA ALA A 13 -4.91 1.40 9.07
C ALA A 13 -3.64 1.79 8.32
N MET A 14 -3.51 1.36 7.05
CA MET A 14 -2.41 1.76 6.17
C MET A 14 -2.37 3.28 6.03
N ARG A 15 -3.51 3.94 5.78
CA ARG A 15 -3.58 5.40 5.68
C ARG A 15 -3.03 6.07 6.94
N LYS A 16 -3.40 5.57 8.12
CA LYS A 16 -2.91 6.11 9.40
C LYS A 16 -1.38 6.01 9.49
N ILE A 17 -0.81 4.82 9.27
CA ILE A 17 0.64 4.60 9.36
C ILE A 17 1.41 5.35 8.27
N ILE A 18 0.92 5.35 7.03
CA ILE A 18 1.53 6.11 5.92
C ILE A 18 1.50 7.62 6.23
N THR A 19 0.41 8.13 6.80
CA THR A 19 0.31 9.54 7.23
C THR A 19 1.32 9.86 8.32
N GLU A 20 1.48 8.98 9.29
CA GLU A 20 2.47 9.13 10.36
C GLU A 20 3.89 9.16 9.77
N ARG A 21 4.26 8.12 9.01
CA ARG A 21 5.61 7.93 8.45
C ARG A 21 6.02 8.94 7.39
N LEU A 22 5.07 9.43 6.59
CA LEU A 22 5.37 10.33 5.46
C LEU A 22 4.93 11.77 5.68
N GLN A 23 4.14 12.09 6.72
CA GLN A 23 3.77 13.47 7.06
C GLN A 23 4.18 13.91 8.47
N SER A 24 3.99 13.05 9.48
CA SER A 24 4.16 13.44 10.89
C SER A 24 5.60 13.27 11.37
N ASP A 25 6.25 12.17 10.97
CA ASP A 25 7.64 11.85 11.29
C ASP A 25 8.65 12.64 10.41
N VAL A 26 8.16 13.31 9.37
CA VAL A 26 8.97 14.06 8.41
C VAL A 26 8.88 15.55 8.73
N PRO A 27 10.02 16.26 8.89
CA PRO A 27 10.03 17.70 9.17
C PRO A 27 9.22 18.52 8.17
N ASP A 28 8.65 19.63 8.65
CA ASP A 28 7.78 20.51 7.84
C ASP A 28 8.48 21.12 6.62
N ASP A 29 9.80 21.29 6.69
CA ASP A 29 10.67 21.87 5.66
C ASP A 29 11.29 20.83 4.72
N ASP A 30 11.11 19.54 4.98
CA ASP A 30 11.66 18.47 4.15
C ASP A 30 10.81 18.27 2.88
N VAL A 31 11.46 18.35 1.72
CA VAL A 31 10.84 18.16 0.39
C VAL A 31 10.26 16.76 0.18
N THR A 32 10.64 15.79 1.01
CA THR A 32 10.14 14.41 1.00
C THR A 32 8.87 14.21 1.82
N ARG A 33 8.37 15.26 2.46
CA ARG A 33 7.12 15.22 3.20
C ARG A 33 5.93 15.06 2.25
N ALA A 34 5.06 14.09 2.53
CA ALA A 34 3.80 13.94 1.82
C ALA A 34 2.85 15.11 2.13
N ASP A 35 2.23 15.69 1.12
CA ASP A 35 1.17 16.69 1.28
C ASP A 35 -0.20 16.01 1.40
N VAL A 36 -0.38 14.90 0.68
CA VAL A 36 -1.67 14.21 0.58
C VAL A 36 -1.47 12.71 0.78
N VAL A 37 -2.21 12.15 1.75
CA VAL A 37 -2.38 10.71 1.92
C VAL A 37 -3.86 10.41 2.05
N LYS A 38 -4.42 9.70 1.06
CA LYS A 38 -5.86 9.41 1.01
C LYS A 38 -6.19 8.02 0.48
N LEU A 39 -7.44 7.61 0.70
CA LEU A 39 -8.02 6.45 0.05
C LEU A 39 -8.62 6.85 -1.30
N GLY A 40 -8.48 5.97 -2.28
CA GLY A 40 -8.98 6.18 -3.64
C GLY A 40 -8.00 6.91 -4.56
N LEU A 41 -8.50 7.23 -5.75
CA LEU A 41 -7.72 7.80 -6.84
C LEU A 41 -7.18 9.20 -6.54
N LEU A 42 -5.98 9.47 -7.04
CA LEU A 42 -5.34 10.78 -7.02
C LEU A 42 -5.98 11.71 -8.07
N ASN A 43 -7.11 12.32 -7.71
CA ASN A 43 -7.82 13.28 -8.57
C ASN A 43 -7.56 14.75 -8.20
N GLU A 44 -6.59 15.03 -7.35
CA GLU A 44 -6.35 16.38 -6.84
C GLU A 44 -5.49 17.22 -7.80
N SER A 45 -5.72 18.53 -7.77
CA SER A 45 -4.90 19.46 -8.54
C SER A 45 -3.43 19.31 -8.11
N LYS A 46 -2.57 19.10 -9.11
CA LYS A 46 -1.11 18.91 -8.94
C LYS A 46 -0.39 20.20 -8.55
N THR A 47 -1.10 21.33 -8.53
CA THR A 47 -0.51 22.64 -8.29
C THR A 47 -0.26 22.88 -6.80
N GLY A 48 1.02 22.89 -6.40
CA GLY A 48 1.45 23.24 -5.04
C GLY A 48 1.49 22.08 -4.04
N LYS A 49 1.39 20.84 -4.53
CA LYS A 49 1.58 19.62 -3.74
C LYS A 49 2.75 18.85 -4.34
N ASN A 50 3.79 18.67 -3.54
CA ASN A 50 5.00 18.00 -3.92
C ASN A 50 4.82 16.49 -3.89
N ILE A 51 4.19 15.93 -2.85
CA ILE A 51 4.07 14.47 -2.73
C ILE A 51 2.64 14.06 -2.43
N GLN A 52 2.13 13.13 -3.23
CA GLN A 52 0.76 12.63 -3.14
C GLN A 52 0.71 11.11 -3.15
N ILE A 53 -0.10 10.54 -2.26
CA ILE A 53 -0.26 9.11 -2.07
C ILE A 53 -1.74 8.74 -2.06
N GLY A 54 -2.11 7.83 -2.97
CA GLY A 54 -3.47 7.31 -3.09
C GLY A 54 -3.50 5.81 -2.85
N ILE A 55 -4.23 5.36 -1.83
CA ILE A 55 -4.34 3.95 -1.43
C ILE A 55 -5.63 3.37 -2.04
N ASN A 56 -5.50 2.34 -2.85
CA ASN A 56 -6.60 1.71 -3.59
C ASN A 56 -6.66 0.21 -3.33
N SER A 57 -7.88 -0.34 -3.26
CA SER A 57 -8.12 -1.77 -3.38
C SER A 57 -8.13 -2.15 -4.86
N GLY A 58 -7.36 -3.16 -5.24
CA GLY A 58 -7.11 -3.53 -6.63
C GLY A 58 -6.12 -2.63 -7.36
N ASP A 59 -5.81 -3.02 -8.59
CA ASP A 59 -5.20 -2.13 -9.58
C ASP A 59 -6.25 -1.78 -10.63
N HIS A 60 -6.60 -0.50 -10.74
CA HIS A 60 -7.56 -0.02 -11.73
C HIS A 60 -7.07 -0.23 -13.17
N ASP A 61 -5.75 -0.30 -13.38
CA ASP A 61 -5.16 -0.51 -14.71
C ASP A 61 -5.07 -1.99 -15.10
N LYS A 62 -5.23 -2.90 -14.13
CA LYS A 62 -5.16 -4.35 -14.33
C LYS A 62 -6.22 -5.09 -13.49
N PRO A 63 -7.47 -5.14 -13.99
CA PRO A 63 -8.58 -5.76 -13.28
C PRO A 63 -8.36 -7.25 -12.95
N GLU A 64 -7.52 -7.95 -13.72
CA GLU A 64 -7.13 -9.34 -13.47
C GLU A 64 -6.25 -9.53 -12.22
N GLU A 65 -5.64 -8.46 -11.70
CA GLU A 65 -4.88 -8.48 -10.44
C GLU A 65 -5.77 -8.24 -9.21
N LEU A 66 -7.10 -8.17 -9.38
CA LEU A 66 -8.06 -8.16 -8.28
C LEU A 66 -8.01 -9.47 -7.47
N ASP A 67 -8.51 -9.42 -6.23
CA ASP A 67 -8.54 -10.47 -5.21
C ASP A 67 -8.43 -11.91 -5.74
N GLY A 68 -7.43 -12.66 -5.25
CA GLY A 68 -7.18 -14.03 -5.66
C GLY A 68 -7.45 -15.04 -4.55
N ILE A 69 -8.00 -16.20 -4.92
CA ILE A 69 -8.01 -17.38 -4.04
C ILE A 69 -6.59 -17.92 -3.97
N ILE A 70 -6.04 -18.09 -2.77
CA ILE A 70 -4.75 -18.76 -2.60
C ILE A 70 -5.00 -20.25 -2.43
N THR A 71 -4.45 -21.04 -3.34
CA THR A 71 -4.29 -22.49 -3.15
C THR A 71 -2.95 -22.78 -2.47
N LEU A 72 -2.80 -23.94 -1.81
CA LEU A 72 -1.56 -24.33 -1.12
C LEU A 72 -0.29 -24.25 -1.97
N ARG A 73 -0.41 -24.43 -3.29
CA ARG A 73 0.70 -24.32 -4.24
C ARG A 73 1.07 -22.87 -4.59
N GLY A 74 0.15 -21.93 -4.35
CA GLY A 74 0.31 -20.51 -4.62
C GLY A 74 0.66 -19.67 -3.39
N LEU A 75 0.81 -20.28 -2.20
CA LEU A 75 1.35 -19.54 -1.07
C LEU A 75 2.80 -19.16 -1.39
N PRO A 76 3.17 -17.88 -1.33
CA PRO A 76 4.57 -17.51 -1.19
C PRO A 76 5.11 -18.23 0.06
N LYS A 77 6.43 -18.46 0.16
CA LYS A 77 7.07 -19.04 1.35
C LYS A 77 6.97 -18.08 2.54
N LEU A 78 5.76 -17.77 3.00
CA LEU A 78 5.42 -16.87 4.10
C LEU A 78 5.61 -17.56 5.46
N GLY A 79 6.02 -18.84 5.49
CA GLY A 79 6.13 -19.62 6.73
C GLY A 79 4.78 -19.98 7.37
N ILE A 80 3.66 -19.69 6.70
CA ILE A 80 2.31 -19.93 7.22
C ILE A 80 1.78 -21.27 6.69
N HIS A 81 1.50 -22.22 7.59
CA HIS A 81 0.81 -23.46 7.25
C HIS A 81 -0.70 -23.23 7.22
N LEU A 82 -1.34 -23.42 6.07
CA LEU A 82 -2.80 -23.38 5.97
C LEU A 82 -3.39 -24.79 6.03
N PRO A 83 -4.52 -24.98 6.72
CA PRO A 83 -5.23 -26.25 6.68
C PRO A 83 -5.71 -26.56 5.25
N GLU A 84 -5.42 -27.77 4.76
CA GLU A 84 -5.93 -28.30 3.49
C GLU A 84 -7.48 -28.39 3.53
N ARG A 85 -8.21 -27.58 2.74
CA ARG A 85 -9.62 -27.90 2.35
C ARG A 85 -10.28 -27.02 1.27
N GLU A 86 -11.18 -27.72 0.56
CA GLU A 86 -12.24 -27.42 -0.43
C GLU A 86 -12.16 -26.30 -1.49
N ILE A 87 -12.45 -26.72 -2.72
CA ILE A 87 -12.72 -25.90 -3.90
C ILE A 87 -14.17 -25.41 -3.82
N GLY A 88 -14.38 -24.09 -3.71
CA GLY A 88 -15.70 -23.45 -3.79
C GLY A 88 -16.15 -22.65 -2.55
N GLY A 89 -15.44 -22.79 -1.42
CA GLY A 89 -15.78 -22.11 -0.16
C GLY A 89 -14.57 -21.39 0.47
N GLY A 90 -13.85 -20.58 -0.32
CA GLY A 90 -12.55 -20.00 0.06
C GLY A 90 -12.51 -19.48 1.50
N GLN A 91 -11.76 -20.19 2.36
CA GLN A 91 -11.53 -19.79 3.76
C GLN A 91 -10.43 -18.74 3.88
N THR A 92 -9.58 -18.63 2.86
CA THR A 92 -8.42 -17.74 2.85
C THR A 92 -8.27 -17.06 1.51
N TRP A 93 -7.93 -15.77 1.53
CA TRP A 93 -7.87 -14.93 0.34
C TRP A 93 -6.59 -14.10 0.33
N MET A 94 -6.04 -13.86 -0.87
CA MET A 94 -5.10 -12.76 -1.08
C MET A 94 -5.90 -11.59 -1.61
N ARG A 95 -6.08 -10.55 -0.79
CA ARG A 95 -6.62 -9.28 -1.26
C ARG A 95 -5.46 -8.44 -1.74
N ARG A 96 -5.59 -7.82 -2.90
CA ARG A 96 -4.51 -7.05 -3.53
C ARG A 96 -4.94 -5.62 -3.75
N GLY A 97 -3.98 -4.71 -3.73
CA GLY A 97 -4.22 -3.33 -4.07
C GLY A 97 -2.94 -2.56 -4.35
N THR A 98 -3.11 -1.27 -4.55
CA THR A 98 -2.03 -0.38 -4.95
C THR A 98 -2.00 0.88 -4.11
N CYS A 99 -0.81 1.35 -3.78
CA CYS A 99 -0.56 2.71 -3.32
C CYS A 99 0.07 3.48 -4.48
N ALA A 100 -0.70 4.32 -5.16
CA ALA A 100 -0.19 5.23 -6.17
C ALA A 100 0.64 6.32 -5.49
N ILE A 101 1.83 6.58 -6.02
CA ILE A 101 2.77 7.59 -5.53
C ILE A 101 3.10 8.56 -6.67
N GLU A 102 2.96 9.85 -6.41
CA GLU A 102 3.40 10.91 -7.30
C GLU A 102 4.26 11.91 -6.50
N CYS A 103 5.51 12.13 -6.96
CA CYS A 103 6.41 13.13 -6.41
C CYS A 103 6.72 14.19 -7.48
N PHE A 104 6.57 15.46 -7.11
CA PHE A 104 6.73 16.64 -7.95
C PHE A 104 7.80 17.53 -7.33
N PHE A 105 9.03 17.46 -7.85
CA PHE A 105 10.14 18.33 -7.48
C PHE A 105 10.31 19.41 -8.55
N ILE A 106 9.37 20.35 -8.60
CA ILE A 106 9.29 21.38 -9.66
C ILE A 106 9.85 22.72 -9.19
N ARG A 107 9.60 23.11 -7.94
CA ARG A 107 9.94 24.44 -7.41
C ARG A 107 11.28 24.46 -6.68
N GLU A 108 11.72 23.29 -6.25
CA GLU A 108 12.84 23.04 -5.36
C GLU A 108 14.19 23.19 -6.10
N ARG A 109 14.17 23.13 -7.45
CA ARG A 109 15.36 23.24 -8.33
C ARG A 109 16.50 22.31 -7.92
N LEU A 110 16.16 21.09 -7.51
CA LEU A 110 17.11 20.06 -7.14
C LEU A 110 17.98 19.67 -8.34
N GLU A 111 19.16 19.14 -8.06
CA GLU A 111 19.94 18.41 -9.07
C GLU A 111 19.33 17.03 -9.30
N GLU A 112 19.51 16.46 -10.49
CA GLU A 112 18.88 15.19 -10.90
C GLU A 112 19.13 14.05 -9.92
N ALA A 113 20.39 13.87 -9.51
CA ALA A 113 20.77 12.82 -8.57
C ALA A 113 20.11 12.99 -7.19
N GLU A 114 19.93 14.23 -6.75
CA GLU A 114 19.25 14.52 -5.48
C GLU A 114 17.76 14.24 -5.61
N ALA A 115 17.10 14.71 -6.68
CA ALA A 115 15.69 14.45 -6.93
C ALA A 115 15.41 12.94 -6.99
N PHE A 116 16.27 12.16 -7.64
CA PHE A 116 16.19 10.71 -7.68
C PHE A 116 16.31 10.09 -6.28
N GLN A 117 17.34 10.47 -5.51
CA GLN A 117 17.52 9.96 -4.15
C GLN A 117 16.30 10.25 -3.26
N ARG A 118 15.78 11.48 -3.30
CA ARG A 118 14.58 11.89 -2.55
C ARG A 118 13.34 11.12 -2.99
N ALA A 119 13.17 10.91 -4.29
CA ALA A 119 12.04 10.15 -4.82
C ALA A 119 12.03 8.71 -4.27
N TYR A 120 13.20 8.05 -4.25
CA TYR A 120 13.32 6.67 -3.76
C TYR A 120 13.29 6.58 -2.23
N GLU A 121 13.69 7.63 -1.52
CA GLU A 121 13.49 7.74 -0.07
C GLU A 121 12.00 7.72 0.28
N VAL A 122 11.17 8.48 -0.44
CA VAL A 122 9.71 8.48 -0.26
C VAL A 122 9.13 7.09 -0.57
N LEU A 123 9.58 6.46 -1.66
CA LEU A 123 9.16 5.10 -2.00
C LEU A 123 9.53 4.10 -0.89
N GLY A 124 10.75 4.17 -0.36
CA GLY A 124 11.22 3.29 0.72
C GLY A 124 10.44 3.47 2.02
N ARG A 125 10.12 4.71 2.39
CA ARG A 125 9.25 4.99 3.55
C ARG A 125 7.84 4.46 3.33
N LEU A 126 7.30 4.61 2.12
CA LEU A 126 5.98 4.08 1.77
C LEU A 126 5.95 2.55 1.84
N THR A 127 6.92 1.85 1.26
CA THR A 127 6.96 0.38 1.31
C THR A 127 7.11 -0.12 2.75
N GLN A 128 7.98 0.51 3.54
CA GLN A 128 8.13 0.21 4.96
C GLN A 128 6.81 0.44 5.74
N ALA A 129 6.13 1.57 5.52
CA ALA A 129 4.87 1.88 6.17
C ALA A 129 3.76 0.86 5.86
N ILE A 130 3.75 0.30 4.63
CA ILE A 130 2.83 -0.78 4.26
C ILE A 130 3.11 -2.04 5.11
N GLU A 131 4.38 -2.45 5.20
CA GLU A 131 4.81 -3.63 5.97
C GLU A 131 4.56 -3.48 7.48
N GLU A 132 4.71 -2.26 8.01
CA GLU A 132 4.52 -1.95 9.44
C GLU A 132 3.04 -1.74 9.82
N THR A 133 2.10 -1.87 8.89
CA THR A 133 0.68 -1.64 9.19
C THR A 133 0.17 -2.66 10.22
N PRO A 134 -0.40 -2.23 11.37
CA PRO A 134 -0.77 -3.11 12.49
C PRO A 134 -2.08 -3.86 12.21
N ILE A 135 -2.05 -4.78 11.26
CA ILE A 135 -3.24 -5.53 10.83
C ILE A 135 -3.77 -6.51 11.90
N ASN A 136 -2.94 -6.88 12.88
CA ASN A 136 -3.31 -7.80 13.96
C ASN A 136 -4.28 -7.15 14.96
N GLU A 137 -4.35 -5.82 14.97
CA GLU A 137 -5.27 -5.04 15.81
C GLU A 137 -6.61 -4.79 15.12
N LEU A 138 -6.75 -5.19 13.84
CA LEU A 138 -8.00 -5.02 13.11
C LEU A 138 -9.07 -5.97 13.65
N PRO A 139 -10.31 -5.49 13.85
CA PRO A 139 -11.40 -6.34 14.27
C PRO A 139 -11.75 -7.35 13.17
N VAL A 140 -12.36 -8.46 13.57
CA VAL A 140 -12.94 -9.42 12.63
C VAL A 140 -14.11 -8.75 11.91
N ASP A 141 -14.20 -8.94 10.59
CA ASP A 141 -15.29 -8.34 9.80
C ASP A 141 -16.64 -9.01 10.05
N SER A 142 -17.70 -8.42 9.47
CA SER A 142 -19.07 -8.94 9.57
C SER A 142 -19.28 -10.33 8.97
N PHE A 143 -18.32 -10.82 8.19
CA PHE A 143 -18.34 -12.14 7.53
C PHE A 143 -17.41 -13.15 8.22
N GLY A 144 -16.82 -12.81 9.37
CA GLY A 144 -15.91 -13.65 10.12
C GLY A 144 -14.46 -13.65 9.58
N GLU A 145 -14.12 -12.76 8.65
CA GLU A 145 -12.80 -12.67 8.03
C GLU A 145 -11.88 -11.75 8.85
N ARG A 146 -10.63 -12.18 9.03
CA ARG A 146 -9.56 -11.44 9.73
C ARG A 146 -8.34 -11.28 8.84
N ALA A 147 -7.63 -10.18 9.02
CA ALA A 147 -6.30 -10.02 8.47
C ALA A 147 -5.28 -10.92 9.21
N ILE A 148 -4.30 -11.45 8.49
CA ILE A 148 -3.29 -12.37 9.01
C ILE A 148 -1.88 -11.83 8.76
N SER A 149 -1.58 -11.41 7.53
CA SER A 149 -0.31 -10.81 7.13
C SER A 149 -0.55 -9.78 6.02
N ILE A 150 0.22 -8.70 6.01
CA ILE A 150 0.25 -7.70 4.93
C ILE A 150 1.68 -7.63 4.41
N HIS A 151 1.84 -7.37 3.11
CA HIS A 151 3.15 -7.22 2.49
C HIS A 151 3.07 -6.33 1.25
N CYS A 152 4.14 -5.61 0.98
CA CYS A 152 4.40 -4.88 -0.25
C CYS A 152 5.18 -5.80 -1.21
N TYR A 153 4.49 -6.48 -2.13
CA TYR A 153 5.09 -7.52 -2.96
C TYR A 153 5.81 -7.00 -4.21
N ALA A 154 5.51 -5.79 -4.64
CA ALA A 154 6.15 -5.18 -5.81
C ALA A 154 6.07 -3.65 -5.75
N SER A 155 6.95 -2.98 -6.48
CA SER A 155 6.79 -1.57 -6.79
C SER A 155 7.15 -1.30 -8.25
N SER A 156 6.48 -0.32 -8.84
CA SER A 156 6.85 0.29 -10.11
C SER A 156 7.09 1.76 -9.84
N TYR A 157 8.22 2.32 -10.27
CA TYR A 157 8.54 3.72 -10.02
C TYR A 157 9.46 4.23 -11.11
N PHE A 158 9.10 5.34 -11.74
CA PHE A 158 9.83 5.89 -12.88
C PHE A 158 9.68 7.41 -12.94
N GLU A 159 10.66 8.05 -13.58
CA GLU A 159 10.57 9.46 -13.91
C GLU A 159 9.67 9.64 -15.14
N SER A 160 8.64 10.48 -15.00
CA SER A 160 7.67 10.79 -16.05
C SER A 160 8.06 12.04 -16.88
N GLY A 161 9.24 12.60 -16.64
CA GLY A 161 9.80 13.77 -17.30
C GLY A 161 9.33 15.12 -16.73
N GLY A 162 9.84 16.20 -17.30
CA GLY A 162 9.50 17.59 -16.94
C GLY A 162 10.36 18.62 -17.69
N PRO A 163 10.05 19.92 -17.57
CA PRO A 163 10.97 20.98 -18.01
C PRO A 163 12.35 20.85 -17.35
N PRO A 164 13.42 21.43 -17.91
CA PRO A 164 14.74 21.40 -17.28
C PRO A 164 14.68 21.85 -15.81
N LYS A 165 15.27 21.05 -14.91
CA LYS A 165 15.24 21.23 -13.43
C LYS A 165 13.85 21.07 -12.78
N SER A 166 12.96 20.30 -13.39
CA SER A 166 11.69 19.91 -12.80
C SER A 166 11.52 18.40 -12.96
N TYR A 167 11.56 17.68 -11.85
CA TYR A 167 11.53 16.22 -11.84
C TYR A 167 10.19 15.73 -11.33
N VAL A 168 9.54 14.86 -12.11
CA VAL A 168 8.25 14.26 -11.73
C VAL A 168 8.38 12.76 -11.73
N PHE A 169 8.30 12.15 -10.54
CA PHE A 169 8.33 10.71 -10.37
C PHE A 169 6.93 10.19 -10.12
N ARG A 170 6.61 9.07 -10.75
CA ARG A 170 5.31 8.40 -10.60
C ARG A 170 5.50 6.92 -10.47
N GLY A 171 4.57 6.29 -9.77
CA GLY A 171 4.53 4.85 -9.71
C GLY A 171 3.51 4.30 -8.73
N LYS A 172 3.70 3.04 -8.39
CA LYS A 172 2.82 2.29 -7.51
C LYS A 172 3.64 1.37 -6.60
N ALA A 173 3.29 1.33 -5.32
CA ALA A 173 3.64 0.22 -4.45
C ALA A 173 2.44 -0.75 -4.40
N HIS A 174 2.67 -2.02 -4.74
CA HIS A 174 1.64 -3.05 -4.75
C HIS A 174 1.63 -3.75 -3.40
N TRP A 175 0.47 -3.77 -2.77
CA TRP A 175 0.28 -4.41 -1.47
C TRP A 175 -0.66 -5.59 -1.61
N ALA A 176 -0.45 -6.58 -0.73
CA ALA A 176 -1.30 -7.73 -0.61
C ALA A 176 -1.51 -8.04 0.87
N ILE A 177 -2.74 -8.38 1.22
CA ILE A 177 -3.12 -8.83 2.55
C ILE A 177 -3.69 -10.23 2.45
N PHE A 178 -3.14 -11.10 3.30
CA PHE A 178 -3.67 -12.42 3.52
C PHE A 178 -4.77 -12.36 4.57
N THR A 179 -5.94 -12.86 4.21
CA THR A 179 -7.11 -12.87 5.10
C THR A 179 -7.63 -14.29 5.27
N SER A 180 -8.25 -14.57 6.42
CA SER A 180 -8.81 -15.87 6.74
C SER A 180 -10.13 -15.77 7.50
N LYS A 181 -11.04 -16.72 7.27
CA LYS A 181 -12.28 -16.92 8.04
C LYS A 181 -12.14 -17.95 9.15
N THR A 182 -10.99 -18.60 9.27
CA THR A 182 -10.82 -19.75 10.18
C THR A 182 -10.51 -19.26 11.60
N THR A 183 -11.37 -19.62 12.55
CA THR A 183 -11.27 -19.28 13.99
C THR A 183 -10.17 -20.06 14.74
N GLY A 184 -9.11 -20.53 14.09
CA GLY A 184 -8.18 -21.51 14.67
C GLY A 184 -6.78 -21.56 14.10
N ILE A 185 -6.28 -20.49 13.46
CA ILE A 185 -4.87 -20.45 13.03
C ILE A 185 -3.99 -20.38 14.28
N GLN A 186 -3.32 -21.48 14.61
CA GLN A 186 -2.22 -21.51 15.59
C GLN A 186 -0.96 -20.95 14.92
N TYR A 187 -0.45 -19.84 15.44
CA TYR A 187 0.86 -19.32 15.07
C TYR A 187 1.91 -20.10 15.85
N PHE A 188 2.81 -20.79 15.14
CA PHE A 188 4.06 -21.26 15.74
C PHE A 188 5.08 -20.15 15.50
N ILE A 189 5.49 -19.48 16.59
CA ILE A 189 6.62 -18.56 16.62
C ILE A 189 7.90 -19.39 16.72
#